data_AF-A0A9X2DTQ8-F1
#
_entry.id   AF-A0A9X2DTQ8-F1
#
_cell.length_a   1.000
_cell.length_b   1.000
_cell.length_c   1.000
_cell.angle_alpha   90.00
_cell.angle_beta   90.00
_cell.angle_gamma   90.00
#
_symmetry.space_group_name_H-M   'P 1'
#
loop_
_entity.id
_entity.type
_entity.pdbx_description
1 polymer ?
#
loop_
_entity_poly.entity_id
_entity_poly.type
_entity_poly.pdbx_seq_one_letter_code
_entity_poly.pdbx_strand_id
1 'polypeptide(L)'
;MDKTARLKAFAEEMKQGYQLVKEKKDKEAIQKLRPFIELMRQSEAPHIRLFVSYSIAQIRTGDLEGFLQTYEEVKGMSPKSEEDEQLKSQLDGFFVDMMEELQKKEK
;
A
#
# COMPACT_ATOMS: atom_id res chain seq x y z
N MET A 1 -25.93 -15.79 5.69
CA MET A 1 -24.98 -14.84 6.31
C MET A 1 -25.46 -13.43 6.07
N ASP A 2 -25.57 -12.63 7.13
CA ASP A 2 -26.01 -11.24 7.08
C ASP A 2 -24.97 -10.32 6.40
N LYS A 3 -25.43 -9.29 5.68
CA LYS A 3 -24.59 -8.31 4.97
C LYS A 3 -23.66 -7.58 5.93
N THR A 4 -24.15 -7.26 7.13
CA THR A 4 -23.37 -6.63 8.20
C THR A 4 -22.22 -7.51 8.67
N ALA A 5 -22.46 -8.81 8.81
CA ALA A 5 -21.43 -9.76 9.24
C ALA A 5 -20.31 -9.89 8.19
N ARG A 6 -20.64 -9.88 6.90
CA ARG A 6 -19.66 -9.90 5.81
C ARG A 6 -18.78 -8.65 5.77
N LEU A 7 -19.38 -7.47 5.96
CA LEU A 7 -18.63 -6.21 6.01
C LEU A 7 -17.69 -6.15 7.22
N LYS A 8 -18.12 -6.65 8.38
CA LYS A 8 -17.24 -6.76 9.56
C LYS A 8 -16.06 -7.69 9.31
N ALA A 9 -16.33 -8.89 8.77
CA ALA A 9 -15.25 -9.83 8.44
C ALA A 9 -14.26 -9.22 7.45
N PHE A 10 -14.74 -8.53 6.42
CA PHE A 10 -13.90 -7.83 5.46
C PHE A 10 -13.00 -6.76 6.10
N ALA A 11 -13.56 -5.94 7.00
CA ALA A 11 -12.79 -4.93 7.71
C ALA A 11 -11.72 -5.53 8.64
N GLU A 12 -12.05 -6.65 9.32
CA GLU A 12 -11.08 -7.36 10.17
C GLU A 12 -9.93 -7.97 9.36
N GLU A 13 -10.23 -8.57 8.20
CA GLU A 13 -9.21 -9.12 7.31
C GLU A 13 -8.23 -8.04 6.80
N MET A 14 -8.74 -6.84 6.49
CA MET A 14 -7.91 -5.69 6.12
C MET A 14 -7.04 -5.21 7.30
N LYS A 15 -7.62 -5.12 8.51
CA LYS A 15 -6.88 -4.76 9.73
C LYS A 15 -5.74 -5.73 10.02
N GLN A 16 -5.98 -7.02 9.83
CA GLN A 16 -4.92 -8.03 9.95
C GLN A 16 -3.80 -7.78 8.95
N GLY A 17 -4.13 -7.44 7.70
CA GLY A 17 -3.13 -7.04 6.71
C GLY A 17 -2.26 -5.87 7.18
N TYR A 18 -2.87 -4.80 7.74
CA TYR A 18 -2.10 -3.69 8.33
C TYR A 18 -1.22 -4.13 9.50
N GLN A 19 -1.70 -5.03 10.34
CA GLN A 19 -0.94 -5.54 11.47
C GLN A 19 0.29 -6.33 11.00
N LEU A 20 0.15 -7.14 9.94
CA LEU A 20 1.27 -7.86 9.34
C LEU A 20 2.37 -6.92 8.80
N VAL A 21 2.00 -5.79 8.19
CA VAL A 21 2.96 -4.75 7.76
C VAL A 21 3.72 -4.16 8.94
N LYS A 22 3.02 -3.88 10.05
CA LYS A 22 3.65 -3.37 11.29
C LYS A 22 4.60 -4.39 11.91
N GLU A 23 4.25 -5.68 11.85
CA GLU A 23 5.06 -6.80 12.33
C GLU A 23 6.18 -7.20 11.38
N LYS A 24 6.35 -6.50 10.24
CA LYS A 24 7.34 -6.82 9.18
C LYS A 24 7.18 -8.22 8.60
N LYS A 25 5.97 -8.78 8.65
CA LYS A 25 5.60 -10.03 7.96
C LYS A 25 5.18 -9.69 6.53
N ASP A 26 6.08 -9.05 5.78
CA ASP A 26 5.72 -8.31 4.57
C ASP A 26 5.15 -9.21 3.45
N LYS A 27 5.67 -10.44 3.30
CA LYS A 27 5.12 -11.41 2.33
C LYS A 27 3.67 -11.80 2.63
N GLU A 28 3.39 -12.08 3.90
CA GLU A 28 2.03 -12.39 4.37
C GLU A 28 1.12 -11.17 4.23
N ALA A 29 1.64 -9.98 4.56
CA ALA A 29 0.92 -8.73 4.43
C ALA A 29 0.51 -8.46 2.98
N ILE A 30 1.41 -8.64 2.01
CA ILE A 30 1.12 -8.50 0.57
C ILE A 30 0.01 -9.45 0.16
N GLN A 31 0.12 -10.74 0.52
CA GLN A 31 -0.93 -11.73 0.19
C GLN A 31 -2.28 -11.36 0.80
N LYS A 32 -2.29 -10.89 2.05
CA LYS A 32 -3.49 -10.51 2.78
C LYS A 32 -4.13 -9.24 2.21
N LEU A 33 -3.33 -8.24 1.85
CA LEU A 33 -3.80 -6.92 1.39
C LEU A 33 -4.14 -6.90 -0.11
N ARG A 34 -3.53 -7.76 -0.94
CA ARG A 34 -3.69 -7.77 -2.39
C ARG A 34 -5.16 -7.82 -2.88
N PRO A 35 -6.06 -8.66 -2.33
CA PRO A 35 -7.46 -8.66 -2.77
C PRO A 35 -8.17 -7.32 -2.51
N PHE A 36 -7.77 -6.60 -1.46
CA PHE A 36 -8.30 -5.29 -1.15
C PHE A 36 -7.77 -4.23 -2.13
N ILE A 37 -6.49 -4.30 -2.49
CA ILE A 37 -5.90 -3.44 -3.51
C ILE A 37 -6.61 -3.63 -4.86
N GLU A 38 -6.79 -4.88 -5.29
CA GLU A 38 -7.48 -5.22 -6.53
C GLU A 38 -8.93 -4.72 -6.53
N LEU A 39 -9.64 -4.89 -5.41
CA LEU A 39 -10.98 -4.35 -5.25
C LEU A 39 -11.00 -2.82 -5.36
N MET A 40 -10.06 -2.13 -4.70
CA MET A 40 -10.02 -0.67 -4.71
C MET A 40 -9.64 -0.14 -6.10
N ARG A 41 -8.76 -0.81 -6.85
CA ARG A 41 -8.44 -0.48 -8.25
C ARG A 41 -9.64 -0.61 -9.18
N GLN A 42 -10.54 -1.56 -8.91
CA GLN A 42 -11.79 -1.72 -9.66
C GLN A 42 -12.88 -0.74 -9.22
N SER A 43 -12.66 -0.03 -8.12
CA SER A 43 -13.60 0.92 -7.55
C SER A 43 -13.16 2.37 -7.82
N GLU A 44 -14.10 3.30 -7.79
CA GLU A 44 -13.77 4.74 -7.77
C GLU A 44 -13.46 5.24 -6.35
N ALA A 45 -13.12 4.34 -5.42
CA ALA A 45 -12.86 4.67 -4.02
C ALA A 45 -11.35 4.67 -3.72
N PRO A 46 -10.67 5.83 -3.82
CA PRO A 46 -9.26 5.92 -3.46
C PRO A 46 -9.08 5.63 -1.97
N HIS A 47 -8.10 4.79 -1.64
CA HIS A 47 -7.80 4.40 -0.27
C HIS A 47 -6.29 4.51 -0.01
N ILE A 48 -5.76 5.74 0.03
CA ILE A 48 -4.32 6.06 0.11
C ILE A 48 -3.61 5.21 1.18
N ARG A 49 -4.14 5.14 2.39
CA ARG A 49 -3.57 4.34 3.49
C ARG A 49 -3.38 2.85 3.17
N LEU A 50 -4.28 2.26 2.38
CA LEU A 50 -4.20 0.86 1.98
C LEU A 50 -3.04 0.65 1.02
N PHE A 51 -2.96 1.49 -0.02
CA PHE A 51 -1.92 1.42 -1.04
C PHE A 51 -0.55 1.75 -0.44
N VAL A 52 -0.46 2.72 0.47
CA VAL A 52 0.80 3.05 1.17
C VAL A 52 1.25 1.91 2.08
N SER A 53 0.34 1.26 2.80
CA SER A 53 0.70 0.10 3.63
C SER A 53 1.18 -1.08 2.78
N TYR A 54 0.54 -1.30 1.63
CA TYR A 54 0.89 -2.34 0.67
C TYR A 54 2.27 -2.07 0.04
N SER A 55 2.51 -0.83 -0.41
CA SER A 55 3.77 -0.43 -1.04
C SER A 55 4.97 -0.55 -0.08
N ILE A 56 4.79 -0.23 1.20
CA ILE A 56 5.83 -0.45 2.22
C ILE A 56 6.25 -1.93 2.28
N ALA A 57 5.29 -2.85 2.24
CA ALA A 57 5.60 -4.28 2.23
C ALA A 57 6.31 -4.68 0.92
N GLN A 58 5.88 -4.15 -0.22
CA GLN A 58 6.52 -4.41 -1.52
C GLN A 58 8.00 -4.03 -1.52
N ILE A 59 8.33 -2.79 -1.10
CA ILE A 59 9.72 -2.32 -1.01
C ILE A 59 10.55 -3.26 -0.13
N ARG A 60 10.07 -3.61 1.05
CA ARG A 60 10.80 -4.48 2.00
C ARG A 60 11.03 -5.88 1.47
N THR A 61 10.16 -6.37 0.60
CA THR A 61 10.34 -7.66 -0.09
C THR A 61 11.18 -7.58 -1.37
N GLY A 62 11.56 -6.38 -1.80
CA GLY A 62 12.28 -6.15 -3.05
C GLY A 62 11.39 -6.20 -4.30
N ASP A 63 10.06 -6.14 -4.14
CA ASP A 63 9.11 -6.02 -5.25
C ASP A 63 9.09 -4.57 -5.78
N LEU A 64 10.13 -4.20 -6.53
CA LEU A 64 10.33 -2.84 -7.01
C LEU A 64 9.31 -2.45 -8.10
N GLU A 65 9.01 -3.36 -9.01
CA GLU A 65 7.99 -3.14 -10.06
C GLU A 65 6.61 -2.93 -9.44
N GLY A 66 6.23 -3.79 -8.49
CA GLY A 66 4.98 -3.66 -7.78
C GLY A 66 4.92 -2.38 -6.94
N PHE A 67 6.02 -1.97 -6.31
CA PHE A 67 6.11 -0.70 -5.62
C PHE A 67 5.89 0.48 -6.56
N LEU A 68 6.57 0.52 -7.71
CA LEU A 68 6.46 1.60 -8.70
C LEU A 68 5.04 1.77 -9.20
N GLN A 69 4.36 0.67 -9.51
CA GLN A 69 2.94 0.70 -9.89
C GLN A 69 2.08 1.30 -8.77
N THR A 70 2.24 0.82 -7.55
CA THR A 70 1.46 1.31 -6.40
C THR A 70 1.76 2.79 -6.11
N TYR A 71 3.00 3.24 -6.31
CA TYR A 71 3.40 4.63 -6.18
C TYR A 71 2.68 5.53 -7.19
N GLU A 72 2.67 5.16 -8.47
CA GLU A 72 1.98 5.91 -9.52
C GLU A 72 0.48 6.04 -9.23
N GLU A 73 -0.13 4.94 -8.78
CA GLU A 73 -1.54 4.91 -8.37
C GLU A 73 -1.80 5.90 -7.22
N VAL A 74 -0.99 5.87 -6.15
CA VAL A 74 -1.13 6.78 -5.00
C VAL A 74 -0.89 8.23 -5.40
N LYS A 75 0.07 8.49 -6.29
CA LYS A 75 0.37 9.83 -6.79
C LYS A 75 -0.84 10.47 -7.48
N GLY A 76 -1.61 9.68 -8.24
CA GLY A 76 -2.84 10.12 -8.90
C GLY A 76 -4.05 10.35 -7.96
N MET A 77 -4.02 9.86 -6.71
CA MET A 77 -5.14 10.02 -5.77
C MET A 77 -5.20 11.42 -5.15
N SER A 78 -6.40 12.00 -5.03
CA SER A 78 -6.60 13.21 -4.25
C SER A 78 -6.65 12.89 -2.74
N PRO A 79 -5.77 13.48 -1.91
CA PRO A 79 -5.84 13.31 -0.46
C PRO A 79 -7.12 13.94 0.09
N LYS A 80 -7.70 13.31 1.12
CA LYS A 80 -8.93 13.80 1.77
C LYS A 80 -8.67 14.33 3.18
N SER A 81 -7.44 14.21 3.66
CA SER A 81 -7.01 14.64 4.99
C SER A 81 -5.52 14.96 5.00
N GLU A 82 -5.06 15.67 6.02
CA GLU A 82 -3.64 15.89 6.27
C GLU A 82 -2.87 14.56 6.48
N GLU A 83 -3.52 13.54 7.06
CA GLU A 83 -2.93 12.20 7.21
C GLU A 83 -2.64 11.58 5.83
N ASP A 84 -3.56 11.71 4.87
CA ASP A 84 -3.35 11.23 3.50
C ASP A 84 -2.19 11.96 2.81
N GLU A 85 -2.07 13.27 3.00
CA GLU A 85 -0.96 14.07 2.46
C GLU A 85 0.39 13.62 3.04
N GLN A 86 0.44 13.38 4.36
CA GLN A 86 1.64 12.87 5.02
C GLN A 86 2.03 11.49 4.51
N LEU A 87 1.06 10.59 4.32
CA LEU A 87 1.29 9.25 3.78
C LEU A 87 1.80 9.30 2.33
N LYS A 88 1.27 10.20 1.50
CA LYS A 88 1.78 10.43 0.15
C LYS A 88 3.22 10.95 0.16
N SER A 89 3.51 11.95 1.00
CA SER A 89 4.85 12.51 1.15
C SER A 89 5.87 11.47 1.64
N GLN A 90 5.47 10.60 2.57
CA GLN A 90 6.30 9.47 3.00
C GLN A 90 6.60 8.52 1.84
N LEU A 91 5.61 8.26 0.98
CA LEU A 91 5.78 7.40 -0.18
C LEU A 91 6.69 8.03 -1.25
N ASP A 92 6.60 9.35 -1.45
CA ASP A 92 7.52 10.11 -2.31
C ASP A 92 8.97 9.98 -1.82
N GLY A 93 9.19 10.06 -0.50
CA GLY A 93 10.51 9.86 0.11
C GLY A 93 11.08 8.48 -0.22
N PHE A 94 10.29 7.41 -0.05
CA PHE A 94 10.71 6.06 -0.41
C PHE A 94 11.05 5.90 -1.90
N PHE A 95 10.29 6.56 -2.78
CA PHE A 95 10.57 6.56 -4.21
C PHE A 95 11.91 7.22 -4.51
N VAL A 96 12.17 8.41 -3.95
CA VAL A 96 13.44 9.14 -4.14
C VAL A 96 14.61 8.30 -3.65
N ASP A 97 14.54 7.77 -2.42
CA ASP A 97 15.59 6.93 -1.84
C ASP A 97 15.91 5.72 -2.74
N MET A 98 14.86 5.05 -3.25
CA MET A 98 15.01 3.92 -4.17
C MET A 98 15.70 4.33 -5.47
N MET A 99 15.31 5.44 -6.08
CA MET A 99 15.90 5.92 -7.33
C MET A 99 17.36 6.34 -7.16
N GLU A 100 17.72 6.98 -6.04
CA GLU A 100 19.11 7.31 -5.74
C GLU A 100 19.98 6.05 -5.60
N GLU A 101 19.47 5.02 -4.92
CA GLU A 101 20.18 3.74 -4.76
C GLU A 101 20.36 3.01 -6.11
N LEU A 102 19.38 3.10 -7.01
CA LEU A 102 19.52 2.57 -8.37
C LEU A 102 20.61 3.30 -9.16
N GLN A 103 20.63 4.64 -9.11
CA GLN A 103 21.65 5.45 -9.81
C GLN A 103 23.07 5.22 -9.27
N LYS A 104 23.24 4.97 -7.97
CA LYS A 104 24.56 4.65 -7.38
C LYS A 104 25.12 3.32 -7.86
N LYS A 105 24.27 2.34 -8.18
CA LYS A 105 24.71 1.02 -8.67
C LYS A 105 25.16 1.02 -10.13
N GLU A 106 24.80 2.05 -10.90
CA GLU A 106 25.20 2.21 -12.30
C GLU A 106 26.54 2.96 -12.47
N LYS A 107 27.16 3.41 -11.37
CA LYS A 107 28.49 4.05 -11.33
C LYS A 107 29.55 3.10 -10.77
#